data_AF-A0A8J2I273-F1
#
_entry.id   AF-A0A8J2I273-F1
#
_cell.length_a   1.000
_cell.length_b   1.000
_cell.length_c   1.000
_cell.angle_alpha   90.00
_cell.angle_beta   90.00
_cell.angle_gamma   90.00
#
_symmetry.space_group_name_H-M   'P 1'
#
loop_
_entity.id
_entity.type
_entity.pdbx_description
1 polymer ?
#
loop_
_entity_poly.entity_id
_entity_poly.type
_entity_poly.pdbx_seq_one_letter_code
_entity_poly.pdbx_strand_id
1 'polypeptide(L)'
;MPISRRKTFKYKENKVVKPPRTGRTELTAIERAFAVGALTGMRGDYSSQRELADTIGRGKATISELLKRVEMKAEEQGVFLWDEIFYENNLGRGRSTLLTQEQKDRIIQVLASSRNNREKESWQAIAHGDFDEIVPRMSITTFENVMYKARYARRRPGWKPQL
;
A
#
# COMPACT_ATOMS: atom_id res chain seq x y z
N MET A 1 38.20 -22.41 -3.43
CA MET A 1 36.81 -21.90 -3.34
C MET A 1 36.17 -22.48 -2.08
N PRO A 2 35.53 -21.69 -1.21
CA PRO A 2 34.94 -22.23 0.00
C PRO A 2 33.68 -23.02 -0.37
N ILE A 3 33.69 -24.33 -0.11
CA ILE A 3 32.55 -25.22 -0.35
C ILE A 3 31.56 -25.02 0.79
N SER A 4 30.45 -24.34 0.51
CA SER A 4 29.32 -24.24 1.43
C SER A 4 28.69 -25.61 1.64
N ARG A 5 28.76 -26.13 2.86
CA ARG A 5 28.10 -27.39 3.28
C ARG A 5 26.60 -27.24 3.61
N ARG A 6 26.06 -26.02 3.59
CA ARG A 6 24.64 -25.79 3.91
C ARG A 6 23.78 -25.98 2.66
N LYS A 7 22.81 -26.91 2.75
CA LYS A 7 21.74 -27.06 1.74
C LYS A 7 20.99 -25.73 1.61
N THR A 8 20.69 -25.32 0.38
CA THR A 8 19.87 -24.15 0.09
C THR A 8 18.47 -24.37 0.65
N PHE A 9 18.07 -23.55 1.62
CA PHE A 9 16.74 -23.63 2.21
C PHE A 9 15.72 -23.07 1.21
N LYS A 10 14.76 -23.91 0.80
CA LYS A 10 13.77 -23.56 -0.21
C LYS A 10 12.60 -22.77 0.42
N TYR A 11 12.79 -21.46 0.55
CA TYR A 11 11.85 -20.53 1.21
C TYR A 11 10.43 -20.50 0.62
N LYS A 12 10.22 -20.96 -0.63
CA LYS A 12 8.91 -20.89 -1.31
C LYS A 12 8.23 -22.23 -1.55
N GLU A 13 8.96 -23.34 -1.51
CA GLU A 13 8.37 -24.67 -1.74
C GLU A 13 7.66 -25.22 -0.49
N ASN A 14 8.16 -24.90 0.71
CA ASN A 14 7.57 -25.37 1.98
C ASN A 14 6.59 -24.35 2.59
N LYS A 15 5.71 -23.76 1.78
CA LYS A 15 4.69 -22.86 2.29
C LYS A 15 3.48 -23.68 2.73
N VAL A 16 3.41 -24.01 4.02
CA VAL A 16 2.19 -24.60 4.60
C VAL A 16 1.07 -23.57 4.48
N VAL A 17 0.14 -23.80 3.54
CA VAL A 17 -1.07 -22.99 3.41
C VAL A 17 -1.94 -23.32 4.60
N LYS A 18 -1.87 -22.47 5.64
CA LYS A 18 -2.74 -22.61 6.81
C LYS A 18 -4.16 -22.30 6.38
N PRO A 19 -5.15 -23.15 6.70
CA PRO A 19 -6.54 -22.79 6.45
C PRO A 19 -6.86 -21.50 7.22
N PRO A 20 -7.62 -20.58 6.61
CA PRO A 20 -7.95 -19.32 7.25
C PRO A 20 -8.71 -19.57 8.54
N ARG A 21 -8.34 -18.83 9.60
CA ARG A 21 -8.91 -19.00 10.96
C ARG A 21 -10.40 -18.67 11.03
N THR A 22 -10.94 -18.02 10.00
CA THR A 22 -12.36 -17.69 9.84
C THR A 22 -12.77 -17.94 8.40
N GLY A 23 -14.04 -18.30 8.15
CA GLY A 23 -14.60 -18.39 6.79
C GLY A 23 -14.77 -17.05 6.07
N ARG A 24 -14.36 -15.94 6.71
CA ARG A 24 -14.36 -14.60 6.11
C ARG A 24 -13.19 -14.48 5.13
N THR A 25 -13.42 -14.92 3.91
CA THR A 25 -12.51 -14.69 2.77
C THR A 25 -12.73 -13.30 2.18
N GLU A 26 -11.66 -12.63 1.77
CA GLU A 26 -11.81 -11.44 0.94
C GLU A 26 -12.32 -11.86 -0.45
N LEU A 27 -13.19 -11.03 -1.05
CA LEU A 27 -13.60 -11.24 -2.44
C LEU A 27 -12.39 -11.09 -3.36
N THR A 28 -12.27 -11.98 -4.35
CA THR A 28 -11.25 -11.92 -5.39
C THR A 28 -11.43 -10.69 -6.27
N ALA A 29 -10.40 -10.29 -7.03
CA ALA A 29 -10.49 -9.15 -7.93
C ALA A 29 -11.69 -9.25 -8.89
N ILE A 30 -11.91 -10.45 -9.45
CA ILE A 30 -13.01 -10.75 -10.37
C ILE A 30 -14.37 -10.60 -9.67
N GLU A 31 -14.54 -11.20 -8.49
CA GLU A 31 -15.80 -11.10 -7.74
C GLU A 31 -16.12 -9.66 -7.34
N ARG A 32 -15.11 -8.85 -7.03
CA ARG A 32 -15.29 -7.42 -6.71
C ARG A 32 -15.70 -6.62 -7.95
N ALA A 33 -15.04 -6.83 -9.09
CA ALA A 33 -15.38 -6.18 -10.34
C ALA A 33 -16.81 -6.54 -10.78
N PHE A 34 -17.18 -7.82 -10.66
CA PHE A 34 -18.53 -8.29 -10.93
C PHE A 34 -19.56 -7.63 -10.00
N ALA A 35 -19.30 -7.62 -8.68
CA ALA A 35 -20.21 -7.01 -7.71
C ALA A 35 -20.40 -5.51 -7.98
N VAL A 36 -19.32 -4.77 -8.22
CA VAL A 36 -19.40 -3.33 -8.53
C VAL A 36 -20.13 -3.09 -9.83
N GLY A 37 -19.76 -3.78 -10.91
CA GLY A 37 -20.40 -3.60 -12.22
C GLY A 37 -21.91 -3.88 -12.18
N ALA A 38 -22.31 -4.95 -11.49
CA ALA A 38 -23.72 -5.26 -11.29
C ALA A 38 -24.44 -4.17 -10.48
N LEU A 39 -23.85 -3.69 -9.39
CA LEU A 39 -24.45 -2.61 -8.57
C LEU A 39 -24.57 -1.29 -9.34
N THR A 40 -23.56 -0.92 -10.12
CA THR A 40 -23.56 0.29 -10.95
C THR A 40 -24.59 0.18 -12.08
N GLY A 41 -24.69 -0.98 -12.73
CA GLY A 41 -25.69 -1.25 -13.77
C GLY A 41 -27.13 -1.27 -13.26
N MET A 42 -27.33 -1.69 -12.01
CA MET A 42 -28.64 -1.79 -11.34
C MET A 42 -29.16 -0.45 -10.77
N ARG A 43 -28.41 0.65 -10.89
CA ARG A 43 -28.79 1.99 -10.39
C ARG A 43 -29.34 2.02 -8.94
N GLY A 44 -28.92 1.08 -8.10
CA GLY A 44 -29.28 1.07 -6.67
C GLY A 44 -30.60 0.39 -6.29
N ASP A 45 -31.23 -0.41 -7.16
CA ASP A 45 -32.45 -1.14 -6.80
C ASP A 45 -32.22 -2.08 -5.60
N TYR A 46 -32.94 -1.83 -4.50
CA TYR A 46 -32.64 -2.42 -3.18
C TYR A 46 -32.90 -3.93 -3.10
N SER A 47 -33.86 -4.43 -3.89
CA SER A 47 -34.17 -5.86 -4.08
C SER A 47 -33.02 -6.58 -4.77
N SER A 48 -32.49 -5.97 -5.82
CA SER A 48 -31.40 -6.50 -6.63
C SER A 48 -30.08 -6.64 -5.84
N GLN A 49 -29.81 -5.74 -4.88
CA GLN A 49 -28.65 -5.84 -3.99
C GLN A 49 -28.71 -7.04 -3.05
N ARG A 50 -29.92 -7.43 -2.63
CA ARG A 50 -30.10 -8.59 -1.73
C ARG A 50 -29.87 -9.89 -2.49
N GLU A 51 -30.44 -10.00 -3.69
CA GLU A 51 -30.23 -11.14 -4.57
C GLU A 51 -28.75 -11.28 -4.96
N LEU A 52 -28.10 -10.16 -5.28
CA LEU A 52 -26.66 -10.13 -5.53
C LEU A 52 -25.82 -10.56 -4.31
N ALA A 53 -26.24 -10.16 -3.11
CA ALA A 53 -25.60 -10.60 -1.87
C ALA A 53 -25.73 -12.11 -1.64
N ASP A 54 -26.91 -12.67 -1.89
CA ASP A 54 -27.19 -14.09 -1.74
C ASP A 54 -26.42 -14.92 -2.78
N THR A 55 -26.35 -14.47 -4.05
CA THR A 55 -25.58 -15.16 -5.11
C THR A 55 -24.07 -15.17 -4.86
N ILE A 56 -23.51 -14.08 -4.33
CA ILE A 56 -22.07 -13.98 -4.00
C ILE A 56 -21.77 -14.65 -2.63
N GLY A 57 -22.81 -15.02 -1.86
CA GLY A 57 -22.66 -15.60 -0.53
C GLY A 57 -22.08 -14.62 0.50
N ARG A 58 -22.41 -13.33 0.38
CA ARG A 58 -21.92 -12.26 1.26
C ARG A 58 -23.07 -11.49 1.90
N GLY A 59 -22.77 -10.82 3.01
CA GLY A 59 -23.75 -9.93 3.63
C GLY A 59 -23.96 -8.68 2.77
N LYS A 60 -25.21 -8.22 2.68
CA LYS A 60 -25.59 -6.96 2.01
C LYS A 60 -24.72 -5.78 2.48
N ALA A 61 -24.48 -5.67 3.78
CA ALA A 61 -23.63 -4.63 4.36
C ALA A 61 -22.20 -4.67 3.80
N THR A 62 -21.63 -5.86 3.63
CA THR A 62 -20.27 -6.05 3.10
C THR A 62 -20.17 -5.58 1.65
N ILE A 63 -21.21 -5.80 0.85
CA ILE A 63 -21.26 -5.39 -0.56
C ILE A 63 -21.47 -3.88 -0.68
N SER A 64 -22.32 -3.29 0.15
CA SER A 64 -22.48 -1.82 0.21
C SER A 64 -21.19 -1.12 0.64
N GLU A 65 -20.51 -1.64 1.67
CA GLU A 65 -19.20 -1.13 2.10
C GLU A 65 -18.11 -1.34 1.04
N LEU A 66 -18.22 -2.39 0.23
CA LEU A 66 -17.31 -2.60 -0.88
C LEU A 66 -17.50 -1.50 -1.93
N LEU A 67 -18.72 -1.24 -2.37
CA LEU A 67 -19.03 -0.20 -3.35
C LEU A 67 -18.52 1.18 -2.90
N LYS A 68 -18.85 1.60 -1.67
CA LYS A 68 -18.39 2.88 -1.11
C LYS A 68 -16.87 3.02 -1.12
N ARG A 69 -16.15 1.95 -0.77
CA ARG A 69 -14.68 1.95 -0.75
C ARG A 69 -14.09 1.99 -2.14
N VAL A 70 -14.73 1.32 -3.10
CA VAL A 70 -14.34 1.32 -4.51
C VAL A 70 -14.52 2.71 -5.10
N GLU A 71 -15.67 3.34 -4.91
CA GLU A 71 -15.96 4.70 -5.37
C GLU A 71 -14.95 5.71 -4.81
N MET A 72 -14.75 5.71 -3.50
CA MET A 72 -13.77 6.59 -2.84
C MET A 72 -12.35 6.41 -3.39
N LYS A 73 -11.91 5.16 -3.64
CA LYS A 73 -10.59 4.89 -4.22
C LYS A 73 -10.48 5.28 -5.69
N ALA A 74 -11.55 5.11 -6.45
CA ALA A 74 -11.61 5.52 -7.85
C ALA A 74 -11.50 7.05 -7.96
N GLU A 75 -12.19 7.79 -7.08
CA GLU A 75 -12.06 9.24 -6.95
C GLU A 75 -10.64 9.66 -6.55
N GLU A 76 -10.03 9.02 -5.54
CA GLU A 76 -8.66 9.30 -5.12
C GLU A 76 -7.62 9.10 -6.24
N GLN A 77 -7.85 8.12 -7.12
CA GLN A 77 -6.92 7.76 -8.19
C GLN A 77 -7.25 8.44 -9.53
N GLY A 78 -8.44 9.03 -9.67
CA GLY A 78 -8.94 9.55 -10.94
C GLY A 78 -9.13 8.46 -12.01
N VAL A 79 -9.44 7.23 -11.60
CA VAL A 79 -9.57 6.04 -12.46
C VAL A 79 -11.04 5.64 -12.55
N PHE A 80 -11.45 5.07 -13.69
CA PHE A 80 -12.84 4.64 -13.85
C PHE A 80 -13.12 3.29 -13.19
N LEU A 81 -14.37 3.10 -12.76
CA LEU A 81 -14.82 1.89 -12.06
C LEU A 81 -14.77 0.61 -12.92
N TRP A 82 -14.66 0.74 -14.24
CA TRP A 82 -14.60 -0.39 -15.17
C TRP A 82 -13.17 -0.74 -15.59
N ASP A 83 -12.15 -0.01 -15.13
CA ASP A 83 -10.76 -0.29 -15.50
C ASP A 83 -10.24 -1.53 -14.77
N GLU A 84 -9.80 -2.55 -15.51
CA GLU A 84 -9.33 -3.82 -14.96
C GLU A 84 -8.15 -3.65 -13.98
N ILE A 85 -7.24 -2.72 -14.32
CA ILE A 85 -6.04 -2.37 -13.53
C ILE A 85 -6.41 -1.93 -12.10
N PHE A 86 -7.60 -1.35 -11.92
CA PHE A 86 -8.10 -0.90 -10.62
C PHE A 86 -8.32 -2.05 -9.64
N TYR A 87 -8.85 -3.19 -10.12
CA TYR A 87 -9.20 -4.34 -9.27
C TYR A 87 -8.04 -5.27 -8.96
N GLU A 88 -7.00 -5.28 -9.81
CA GLU A 88 -5.78 -6.09 -9.64
C GLU A 88 -4.88 -5.56 -8.53
N ASN A 89 -4.62 -4.24 -8.50
CA ASN A 89 -3.51 -3.70 -7.72
C ASN A 89 -3.92 -3.00 -6.41
N ASN A 90 -5.11 -2.38 -6.34
CA ASN A 90 -5.36 -1.33 -5.35
C ASN A 90 -6.52 -1.59 -4.39
N LEU A 91 -7.21 -2.72 -4.48
CA LEU A 91 -8.45 -2.96 -3.74
C LEU A 91 -8.32 -3.75 -2.44
N GLY A 92 -7.10 -3.90 -1.92
CA GLY A 92 -6.89 -4.41 -0.57
C GLY A 92 -7.42 -3.43 0.50
N ARG A 93 -7.63 -3.93 1.73
CA ARG A 93 -7.98 -3.12 2.92
C ARG A 93 -6.83 -2.23 3.44
N GLY A 94 -5.74 -2.09 2.68
CA GLY A 94 -4.57 -1.32 3.08
C GLY A 94 -4.87 0.18 3.19
N ARG A 95 -4.21 0.83 4.15
CA ARG A 95 -4.23 2.29 4.30
C ARG A 95 -3.69 2.94 3.02
N SER A 96 -4.28 4.06 2.61
CA SER A 96 -3.72 4.91 1.57
C SER A 96 -2.27 5.31 1.92
N THR A 97 -1.44 5.49 0.90
CA THR A 97 -0.05 5.87 1.11
C THR A 97 0.01 7.24 1.78
N LEU A 98 0.62 7.30 2.97
CA LEU A 98 0.76 8.52 3.78
C LEU A 98 1.43 9.69 3.07
N LEU A 99 2.25 9.40 2.06
CA LEU A 99 3.02 10.39 1.30
C LEU A 99 2.89 10.10 -0.18
N THR A 100 2.65 11.14 -0.96
CA THR A 100 2.71 11.08 -2.43
C THR A 100 4.15 10.80 -2.87
N GLN A 101 4.32 10.34 -4.12
CA GLN A 101 5.67 10.12 -4.65
C GLN A 101 6.46 11.43 -4.72
N GLU A 102 5.82 12.52 -5.15
CA GLU A 102 6.41 13.87 -5.19
C GLU A 102 6.91 14.34 -3.82
N GLN A 103 6.13 14.11 -2.75
CA GLN A 103 6.56 14.45 -1.39
C GLN A 103 7.80 13.66 -0.98
N LYS A 104 7.87 12.36 -1.31
CA LYS A 104 9.06 11.54 -1.04
C LYS A 104 10.27 12.04 -1.79
N ASP A 105 10.10 12.38 -3.06
CA ASP A 105 11.20 12.85 -3.90
C ASP A 105 11.72 14.22 -3.42
N ARG A 106 10.84 15.13 -3.00
CA ARG A 106 11.25 16.40 -2.36
C ARG A 106 11.98 16.17 -1.04
N ILE A 107 11.54 15.24 -0.20
CA ILE A 107 12.24 14.87 1.05
C ILE A 107 13.67 14.40 0.73
N ILE A 108 13.82 13.53 -0.27
CA ILE A 108 15.13 13.03 -0.72
C ILE A 108 15.98 14.17 -1.28
N GLN A 109 15.40 15.10 -2.03
CA GLN A 109 16.09 16.26 -2.59
C GLN A 109 16.64 17.18 -1.49
N VAL A 110 15.82 17.50 -0.47
CA VAL A 110 16.23 18.31 0.68
C VAL A 110 17.37 17.63 1.44
N LEU A 111 17.33 16.31 1.61
CA LEU A 111 18.41 15.55 2.22
C LEU A 111 19.67 15.51 1.37
N ALA A 112 19.53 15.34 0.06
CA ALA A 112 20.65 15.27 -0.86
C ALA A 112 21.32 16.63 -1.08
N SER A 113 20.63 17.75 -0.79
CA SER A 113 21.08 19.11 -1.08
C SER A 113 22.39 19.52 -0.39
N SER A 114 22.63 19.09 0.86
CA SER A 114 23.80 19.52 1.63
C SER A 114 24.40 18.39 2.46
N ARG A 115 25.71 18.45 2.72
CA ARG A 115 26.39 17.48 3.58
C ARG A 115 25.81 17.47 5.00
N ASN A 116 25.49 18.65 5.55
CA ASN A 116 24.88 18.78 6.87
C ASN A 116 23.52 18.05 6.92
N ASN A 117 22.67 18.20 5.90
CA ASN A 117 21.39 17.50 5.84
C ASN A 117 21.54 15.98 5.73
N ARG A 118 22.59 15.51 5.03
CA ARG A 118 22.91 14.07 4.94
C ARG A 118 23.39 13.48 6.27
N GLU A 119 24.13 14.25 7.07
CA GLU A 119 24.72 13.79 8.33
C GLU A 119 23.80 13.98 9.55
N LYS A 120 22.78 14.85 9.47
CA LYS A 120 21.77 15.05 10.53
C LYS A 120 21.05 13.74 10.92
N GLU A 121 20.88 13.52 12.22
CA GLU A 121 20.07 12.40 12.73
C GLU A 121 18.56 12.62 12.47
N SER A 122 17.78 11.53 12.53
CA SER A 122 16.39 11.55 12.01
C SER A 122 15.52 12.46 12.87
N TRP A 123 15.71 12.35 14.18
CA TRP A 123 15.03 13.20 15.15
C TRP A 123 15.47 14.67 15.04
N GLN A 124 16.74 14.95 14.70
CA GLN A 124 17.22 16.32 14.49
C GLN A 124 16.54 16.97 13.29
N ALA A 125 16.49 16.26 12.15
CA ALA A 125 15.87 16.78 10.94
C ALA A 125 14.37 17.08 11.13
N ILE A 126 13.66 16.24 11.90
CA ILE A 126 12.26 16.47 12.25
C ILE A 126 12.11 17.60 13.28
N ALA A 127 12.95 17.65 14.32
CA ALA A 127 12.89 18.67 15.36
C ALA A 127 13.21 20.08 14.83
N HIS A 128 14.08 20.18 13.82
CA HIS A 128 14.42 21.43 13.15
C HIS A 128 13.39 21.88 12.11
N GLY A 129 12.35 21.08 11.85
CA GLY A 129 11.32 21.43 10.88
C GLY A 129 11.80 21.42 9.43
N ASP A 130 12.87 20.67 9.10
CA ASP A 130 13.50 20.68 7.76
C ASP A 130 12.52 20.28 6.63
N PHE A 131 11.37 19.68 6.97
CA PHE A 131 10.36 19.19 6.02
C PHE A 131 8.96 19.76 6.25
N ASP A 132 8.77 20.76 7.13
CA ASP A 132 7.44 21.29 7.47
C ASP A 132 6.71 21.88 6.25
N GLU A 133 7.46 22.39 5.26
CA GLU A 133 6.92 22.88 3.99
C GLU A 133 6.41 21.75 3.07
N ILE A 134 6.90 20.52 3.24
CA ILE A 134 6.54 19.37 2.38
C ILE A 134 5.46 18.51 3.06
N VAL A 135 5.66 18.23 4.35
CA VAL A 135 4.77 17.40 5.17
C VAL A 135 4.71 18.01 6.57
N PRO A 136 3.63 18.73 6.91
CA PRO A 136 3.49 19.27 8.25
C PRO A 136 3.41 18.12 9.26
N ARG A 137 4.28 18.14 10.28
CA ARG A 137 4.34 17.15 11.38
C ARG A 137 4.61 15.71 10.94
N MET A 138 5.66 15.51 10.15
CA MET A 138 6.14 14.18 9.80
C MET A 138 6.69 13.41 11.02
N SER A 139 6.36 12.13 11.16
CA SER A 139 6.99 11.29 12.19
C SER A 139 8.39 10.82 11.78
N ILE A 140 9.27 10.64 12.76
CA ILE A 140 10.63 10.08 12.56
C ILE A 140 10.56 8.74 11.81
N THR A 141 9.62 7.86 12.19
CA THR A 141 9.42 6.56 11.55
C THR A 141 8.98 6.67 10.11
N THR A 142 8.15 7.65 9.76
CA THR A 142 7.71 7.87 8.38
C THR A 142 8.89 8.32 7.53
N PHE A 143 9.66 9.27 8.05
CA PHE A 143 10.88 9.75 7.42
C PHE A 143 11.92 8.64 7.18
N GLU A 144 12.20 7.80 8.18
CA GLU A 144 13.14 6.68 8.05
C GLU A 144 12.67 5.64 7.04
N ASN A 145 11.36 5.37 6.97
CA ASN A 145 10.79 4.48 5.97
C ASN A 145 10.95 5.03 4.54
N VAL A 146 10.82 6.35 4.34
CA VAL A 146 11.09 7.01 3.06
C VAL A 146 12.55 6.80 2.67
N MET A 147 13.48 7.05 3.60
CA MET A 147 14.91 6.88 3.39
C MET A 147 15.29 5.44 3.05
N TYR A 148 14.75 4.49 3.81
CA TYR A 148 14.99 3.06 3.58
C TYR A 148 14.52 2.61 2.20
N LYS A 149 13.30 3.02 1.78
CA LYS A 149 12.75 2.71 0.45
C LYS A 149 13.55 3.35 -0.68
N ALA A 150 14.05 4.57 -0.46
CA ALA A 150 14.93 5.26 -1.38
C ALA A 150 16.34 4.66 -1.46
N ARG A 151 16.61 3.57 -0.71
CA ARG A 151 17.95 2.97 -0.54
C ARG A 151 18.99 3.96 -0.01
N TYR A 152 18.54 5.07 0.56
CA TYR A 152 19.33 5.94 1.41
C TYR A 152 19.49 5.24 2.76
N ALA A 153 20.28 4.17 2.77
CA ALA A 153 20.72 3.57 4.01
C ALA A 153 21.56 4.61 4.75
N ARG A 154 20.99 5.21 5.80
CA ARG A 154 21.75 5.94 6.81
C ARG A 154 22.78 4.95 7.33
N ARG A 155 24.05 5.27 7.06
CA ARG A 155 25.19 4.38 7.28
C ARG A 155 25.11 3.80 8.71
N ARG A 156 25.02 2.48 8.85
CA ARG A 156 25.92 1.85 9.83
C ARG A 156 27.34 2.22 9.37
N PRO A 157 28.26 2.58 10.28
CA PRO A 157 29.61 2.96 9.89
C PRO A 157 30.21 1.82 9.05
N GLY A 158 30.46 2.07 7.76
CA GLY A 158 31.13 1.11 6.88
C GLY A 158 30.54 0.82 5.50
N TRP A 159 29.29 1.17 5.15
CA TRP A 159 28.75 0.83 3.82
C TRP A 159 28.72 2.05 2.87
N LYS A 160 29.47 2.00 1.77
CA LYS A 160 29.39 2.96 0.64
C LYS A 160 28.59 2.32 -0.50
N PRO A 161 27.53 2.95 -1.03
CA PRO A 161 27.04 2.62 -2.37
C PRO A 161 28.06 3.11 -3.39
N GLN A 162 28.34 2.32 -4.43
CA GLN A 162 29.11 2.78 -5.59
C GLN A 162 28.26 3.78 -6.38
N LEU A 163 28.90 4.87 -6.78
CA LEU A 163 28.39 5.87 -7.71
C LEU A 163 28.26 5.26 -9.10
#